data_AF-A0A395RR45-F1
#
_entry.id   AF-A0A395RR45-F1
#
_cell.length_a   1.000
_cell.length_b   1.000
_cell.length_c   1.000
_cell.angle_alpha   90.00
_cell.angle_beta   90.00
_cell.angle_gamma   90.00
#
_symmetry.space_group_name_H-M   'P 1'
#
loop_
_entity.id
_entity.type
_entity.pdbx_description
1 polymer ?
#
loop_
_entity_poly.entity_id
_entity_poly.type
_entity_poly.pdbx_seq_one_letter_code
_entity_poly.pdbx_strand_id
1 'polypeptide(L)'
;MFSTINLFTILLAIPAVLTAPAPDVKAARKEVLACACANDAGQTNVSGYCQYIAGGIVKLDGQDYCFPAATWSEYMDTRFTADFCPGYFQGFPKPVCKTTVVCPTIGDYQDIC
;
A
#
# COMPACT_ATOMS: atom_id res chain seq x y z
N MET A 1 15.74 -52.36 55.70
CA MET A 1 14.52 -52.42 54.87
C MET A 1 14.37 -51.08 54.18
N PHE A 2 14.70 -51.00 52.89
CA PHE A 2 14.52 -49.78 52.11
C PHE A 2 13.07 -49.72 51.64
N SER A 3 12.35 -48.67 52.04
CA SER A 3 10.96 -48.45 51.67
C SER A 3 10.89 -47.92 50.24
N THR A 4 10.31 -48.72 49.37
CA THR A 4 9.80 -48.37 48.04
C THR A 4 8.62 -47.41 48.18
N ILE A 5 8.24 -46.75 47.07
CA ILE A 5 6.96 -46.02 46.82
C ILE A 5 7.02 -44.55 47.31
N ASN A 6 6.85 -43.50 46.52
CA ASN A 6 6.01 -43.27 45.34
C ASN A 6 6.62 -42.10 44.53
N LEU A 7 6.97 -42.33 43.26
CA LEU A 7 7.44 -41.27 42.36
C LEU A 7 6.32 -40.94 41.34
N PHE A 8 5.20 -40.43 41.85
CA PHE A 8 4.05 -40.04 41.02
C PHE A 8 3.42 -38.76 41.56
N THR A 9 3.97 -37.61 41.18
CA THR A 9 3.24 -36.33 41.21
C THR A 9 4.00 -35.28 40.39
N ILE A 10 4.17 -35.54 39.09
CA ILE A 10 4.46 -34.46 38.14
C ILE A 10 3.10 -33.90 37.72
N LEU A 11 2.59 -32.91 38.46
CA LEU A 11 1.51 -32.07 37.98
C LEU A 11 2.03 -31.28 36.78
N LEU A 12 1.61 -31.70 35.59
CA LEU A 12 1.66 -30.94 34.36
C LEU A 12 0.79 -29.68 34.52
N ALA A 13 1.35 -28.63 35.10
CA ALA A 13 0.80 -27.28 34.95
C ALA A 13 1.20 -26.79 33.56
N ILE A 14 0.48 -27.26 32.53
CA ILE A 14 0.54 -26.68 31.20
C ILE A 14 -0.06 -25.28 31.35
N PRO A 15 0.70 -24.19 31.17
CA PRO A 15 0.06 -22.90 31.03
C PRO A 15 -0.78 -23.00 29.76
N ALA A 16 -2.10 -22.92 29.92
CA ALA A 16 -3.00 -22.60 28.82
C ALA A 16 -2.64 -21.17 28.41
N VAL A 17 -1.57 -21.05 27.62
CA VAL A 17 -1.26 -19.81 26.92
C VAL A 17 -2.45 -19.64 26.00
N LEU A 18 -3.35 -18.73 26.39
CA LEU A 18 -4.46 -18.34 25.55
C LEU A 18 -3.87 -18.05 24.17
N THR A 19 -4.29 -18.83 23.18
CA THR A 19 -4.29 -18.40 21.80
C THR A 19 -5.25 -17.21 21.74
N ALA A 20 -4.81 -16.06 22.25
CA ALA A 20 -5.38 -14.80 21.87
C ALA A 20 -5.28 -14.80 20.34
N PRO A 21 -6.40 -14.64 19.61
CA PRO A 21 -6.27 -14.35 18.20
C PRO A 21 -5.32 -13.17 18.12
N ALA A 22 -4.20 -13.34 17.41
CA ALA A 22 -3.37 -12.21 17.04
C ALA A 22 -4.35 -11.14 16.53
N PRO A 23 -4.28 -9.88 17.00
CA PRO A 23 -5.12 -8.85 16.44
C PRO A 23 -4.97 -8.99 14.95
N ASP A 24 -6.09 -9.24 14.28
CA ASP A 24 -6.15 -9.30 12.84
C ASP A 24 -5.70 -7.90 12.42
N VAL A 25 -4.40 -7.72 12.22
CA VAL A 25 -3.82 -6.51 11.66
C VAL A 25 -4.25 -6.60 10.20
N LYS A 26 -5.55 -6.40 9.98
CA LYS A 26 -6.05 -5.91 8.71
C LYS A 26 -5.31 -4.61 8.54
N ALA A 27 -4.20 -4.71 7.85
CA ALA A 27 -3.32 -3.60 7.57
C ALA A 27 -4.24 -2.49 7.03
N ALA A 28 -4.32 -1.38 7.79
CA ALA A 28 -5.46 -0.49 7.70
C ALA A 28 -5.55 0.09 6.29
N ARG A 29 -6.71 -0.10 5.64
CA ARG A 29 -6.99 0.49 4.33
C ARG A 29 -6.81 2.01 4.43
N LYS A 30 -6.19 2.61 3.42
CA LYS A 30 -5.90 4.04 3.39
C LYS A 30 -6.39 4.63 2.09
N GLU A 31 -7.12 5.74 2.16
CA GLU A 31 -7.43 6.56 0.99
C GLU A 31 -6.20 7.37 0.58
N VAL A 32 -5.89 7.37 -0.72
CA VAL A 32 -4.78 8.09 -1.32
C VAL A 32 -5.22 8.73 -2.63
N LEU A 33 -4.46 9.72 -3.10
CA LEU A 33 -4.62 10.27 -4.43
C LEU A 33 -3.76 9.50 -5.43
N ALA A 34 -4.39 9.06 -6.51
CA ALA A 34 -3.72 8.60 -7.71
C ALA A 34 -3.82 9.70 -8.78
N CYS A 35 -2.70 10.14 -9.35
CA CYS A 35 -2.65 11.27 -10.27
C CYS A 35 -2.02 10.91 -11.61
N ALA A 36 -2.37 11.68 -12.63
CA ALA A 36 -1.81 11.57 -13.97
C ALA A 36 -1.80 12.93 -14.67
N CYS A 37 -1.10 13.01 -15.79
CA CYS A 37 -1.23 14.12 -16.71
C CYS A 37 -2.20 13.75 -17.83
N ALA A 38 -3.16 14.61 -18.14
CA ALA A 38 -4.22 14.39 -19.12
C ALA A 38 -4.11 15.35 -20.30
N ASN A 39 -4.56 14.87 -21.46
CA ASN A 39 -4.75 15.69 -22.66
C ASN A 39 -6.19 16.20 -22.78
N ASP A 40 -6.47 17.00 -23.82
CA ASP A 40 -7.81 17.55 -24.06
C ASP A 40 -8.86 16.49 -24.42
N ALA A 41 -8.44 15.30 -24.87
CA ALA A 41 -9.31 14.15 -25.11
C ALA A 41 -9.61 13.33 -23.85
N GLY A 42 -9.06 13.72 -22.69
CA GLY A 42 -9.23 13.01 -21.42
C GLY A 42 -8.39 11.74 -21.29
N GLN A 43 -7.44 11.50 -22.19
CA GLN A 43 -6.48 10.40 -22.07
C GLN A 43 -5.40 10.78 -21.07
N THR A 44 -4.95 9.83 -20.26
CA THR A 44 -3.91 10.07 -19.24
C THR A 44 -2.55 9.50 -19.65
N ASN A 45 -1.49 10.04 -19.05
CA ASN A 45 -0.13 9.55 -19.17
C ASN A 45 0.59 9.67 -17.83
N VAL A 46 1.26 8.57 -17.44
CA VAL A 46 2.09 8.44 -16.24
C VAL A 46 3.43 7.76 -16.55
N SER A 47 3.73 7.56 -17.83
CA SER A 47 4.76 6.64 -18.32
C SER A 47 6.14 6.97 -17.76
N GLY A 48 6.79 5.97 -17.14
CA GLY A 48 8.17 6.02 -16.64
C GLY A 48 8.37 6.86 -15.38
N TYR A 49 7.67 7.99 -15.25
CA TYR A 49 7.82 8.86 -14.09
C TYR A 49 7.23 8.25 -12.82
N CYS A 50 6.12 7.52 -12.94
CA CYS A 50 5.47 6.94 -11.78
C CYS A 50 6.40 5.99 -11.00
N GLN A 51 7.12 5.13 -11.70
CA GLN A 51 8.08 4.20 -11.09
C GLN A 51 9.29 4.94 -10.50
N TYR A 52 9.71 6.06 -11.09
CA TYR A 52 10.84 6.86 -10.62
C TYR A 52 10.58 7.44 -9.21
N ILE A 53 9.34 7.83 -8.93
CA ILE A 53 8.92 8.34 -7.60
C ILE A 53 8.37 7.23 -6.67
N ALA A 54 8.73 5.98 -6.98
CA ALA A 54 8.27 4.78 -6.29
C ALA A 54 6.74 4.65 -6.21
N GLY A 55 6.03 5.18 -7.20
CA GLY A 55 4.61 4.97 -7.39
C GLY A 55 4.29 3.66 -8.10
N GLY A 56 3.02 3.28 -8.06
CA GLY A 56 2.43 2.17 -8.81
C GLY A 56 1.43 2.68 -9.83
N ILE A 57 1.22 1.93 -10.91
CA ILE A 57 0.23 2.26 -11.92
C ILE A 57 -1.06 1.49 -11.64
N VAL A 58 -2.17 2.23 -11.56
CA VAL A 58 -3.53 1.67 -11.42
C VAL A 58 -4.41 2.16 -12.56
N LYS A 59 -5.32 1.31 -13.03
CA LYS A 59 -6.39 1.70 -13.96
C LYS A 59 -7.60 2.23 -13.21
N LEU A 60 -7.90 3.51 -13.37
CA LEU A 60 -9.12 4.16 -12.86
C LEU A 60 -9.88 4.74 -14.06
N ASP A 61 -11.18 4.43 -14.16
CA ASP A 61 -12.02 4.86 -15.29
C ASP A 61 -11.45 4.53 -16.68
N GLY A 62 -10.77 3.39 -16.78
CA GLY A 62 -10.13 2.92 -18.02
C GLY A 62 -8.85 3.66 -18.41
N GLN A 63 -8.33 4.53 -17.55
CA GLN A 63 -7.13 5.34 -17.75
C GLN A 63 -6.08 5.01 -16.67
N ASP A 64 -4.80 5.20 -17.00
CA ASP A 64 -3.70 4.89 -16.07
C ASP A 64 -3.42 6.08 -15.14
N TYR A 65 -3.30 5.81 -13.84
CA TYR A 65 -2.96 6.78 -12.80
C TYR A 65 -1.81 6.26 -11.95
N CYS A 66 -1.00 7.18 -11.44
CA CYS A 66 0.09 6.89 -10.53
C CYS A 66 -0.38 7.06 -9.09
N PHE A 67 -0.30 6.01 -8.28
CA PHE A 67 -0.59 6.05 -6.85
C PHE A 67 0.69 5.82 -6.03
N PRO A 68 0.78 6.25 -4.76
CA PRO A 68 1.94 5.97 -3.93
C PRO A 68 1.99 4.47 -3.60
N ALA A 69 2.91 3.70 -4.20
CA ALA A 69 3.05 2.26 -3.95
C ALA A 69 3.99 1.92 -2.78
N ALA A 70 4.67 2.92 -2.23
CA ALA A 70 5.46 2.82 -1.02
C ALA A 70 5.04 3.93 -0.04
N THR A 71 5.26 3.70 1.26
CA THR A 71 5.00 4.71 2.31
C THR A 71 5.89 5.94 2.18
N TRP A 72 7.03 5.80 1.49
CA TRP A 72 8.00 6.85 1.17
C TRP A 72 7.88 7.37 -0.27
N SER A 73 6.89 6.92 -1.05
CA SER A 73 6.60 7.54 -2.35
C SER A 73 6.27 9.01 -2.17
N GLU A 74 6.57 9.78 -3.21
CA GLU A 74 6.23 11.19 -3.24
C GLU A 74 4.70 11.41 -3.29
N TYR A 75 4.23 12.55 -2.81
CA TYR A 75 2.81 12.91 -2.90
C TYR A 75 2.43 13.19 -4.35
N MET A 76 1.55 12.38 -4.92
CA MET A 76 1.25 12.38 -6.35
C MET A 76 0.74 13.73 -6.86
N ASP A 77 -0.11 14.40 -6.09
CA ASP A 77 -0.65 15.74 -6.38
C ASP A 77 0.41 16.85 -6.37
N THR A 78 1.52 16.65 -5.67
CA THR A 78 2.67 17.59 -5.67
C THR A 78 3.62 17.37 -6.84
N ARG A 79 3.51 16.22 -7.53
CA ARG A 79 4.38 15.85 -8.65
C ARG A 79 3.68 15.95 -10.00
N PHE A 80 2.41 15.57 -10.08
CA PHE A 80 1.57 15.79 -11.24
C PHE A 80 0.91 17.18 -11.13
N THR A 81 1.65 18.23 -11.48
CA THR A 81 1.20 19.64 -11.38
C THR A 81 1.02 20.28 -12.77
N ALA A 82 0.39 21.45 -12.82
CA ALA A 82 0.20 22.21 -14.06
C ALA A 82 1.50 22.70 -14.69
N ASP A 83 2.58 22.80 -13.90
CA ASP A 83 3.90 23.16 -14.40
C ASP A 83 4.68 21.91 -14.87
N PHE A 84 4.56 20.80 -14.14
CA PHE A 84 5.27 19.56 -14.45
C PHE A 84 4.70 18.86 -15.70
N CYS A 85 3.37 18.74 -15.76
CA CYS A 85 2.69 17.99 -16.81
C CYS A 85 3.07 18.41 -18.24
N PRO A 86 2.98 19.69 -18.63
CA PRO A 86 3.37 20.10 -19.99
C PRO A 86 4.88 19.98 -20.25
N GLY A 87 5.72 20.03 -19.21
CA GLY A 87 7.17 19.92 -19.33
C GLY A 87 7.67 18.48 -19.52
N TYR A 88 7.07 17.52 -18.81
CA TYR A 88 7.49 16.12 -18.84
C TYR A 88 6.70 15.28 -19.85
N PHE A 89 5.39 15.53 -19.96
CA PHE A 89 4.49 14.77 -20.83
C PHE A 89 3.92 15.68 -21.91
N GLN A 90 4.67 15.85 -23.00
CA GLN A 90 4.24 16.67 -24.13
C GLN A 90 2.88 16.18 -24.66
N GLY A 91 1.92 17.11 -24.78
CA GLY A 91 0.54 16.81 -25.19
C GLY A 91 -0.41 16.45 -24.04
N PHE A 92 0.07 16.34 -22.80
CA PHE A 92 -0.73 16.06 -21.60
C PHE A 92 -0.56 17.19 -20.57
N PRO A 93 -1.06 18.41 -20.82
CA PRO A 93 -0.74 19.57 -19.98
C PRO A 93 -1.50 19.61 -18.65
N LYS A 94 -2.57 18.82 -18.46
CA LYS A 94 -3.49 18.99 -17.33
C LYS A 94 -3.24 17.95 -16.24
N PRO A 95 -2.90 18.33 -15.01
CA PRO A 95 -2.88 17.37 -13.92
C PRO A 95 -4.31 16.94 -13.56
N VAL A 96 -4.51 15.65 -13.32
CA VAL A 96 -5.77 15.08 -12.86
C VAL A 96 -5.50 14.08 -11.75
N CYS A 97 -6.25 14.15 -10.65
CA CYS A 97 -6.13 13.24 -9.52
C CYS A 97 -7.49 12.61 -9.19
N LYS A 98 -7.46 11.37 -8.73
CA LYS A 98 -8.63 10.61 -8.26
C LYS A 98 -8.29 9.94 -6.94
N THR A 99 -9.27 9.84 -6.06
CA THR A 99 -9.13 9.08 -4.82
C THR A 99 -9.20 7.59 -5.14
N THR A 100 -8.32 6.80 -4.52
CA THR A 100 -8.36 5.34 -4.52
C THR A 100 -7.99 4.82 -3.14
N VAL A 101 -8.16 3.52 -2.90
CA VAL A 101 -7.86 2.88 -1.62
C VAL A 101 -6.68 1.94 -1.79
N VAL A 102 -5.71 2.04 -0.89
CA VAL A 102 -4.55 1.14 -0.82
C VAL A 102 -4.55 0.32 0.46
N CYS A 103 -4.01 -0.87 0.33
CA CYS A 103 -3.83 -1.88 1.36
C CYS A 103 -2.32 -2.07 1.54
N PRO A 104 -1.79 -2.07 2.77
CA PRO A 104 -0.40 -2.39 3.00
C PRO A 104 -0.07 -3.80 2.51
N THR A 105 1.12 -3.97 1.95
CA THR A 105 1.66 -5.26 1.52
C THR A 105 2.89 -5.62 2.36
N ILE A 106 3.98 -6.08 1.75
CA ILE A 106 5.19 -6.50 2.48
C ILE A 106 6.08 -5.29 2.76
N GLY A 107 6.47 -5.09 4.02
CA GLY A 107 7.36 -4.00 4.43
C GLY A 107 6.70 -2.63 4.27
N ASP A 108 7.41 -1.68 3.67
CA ASP A 108 6.96 -0.31 3.45
C ASP A 108 6.15 -0.12 2.16
N TYR A 109 5.64 -1.20 1.56
CA TYR A 109 4.89 -1.17 0.31
C TYR A 109 3.38 -1.27 0.54
N GLN A 110 2.63 -0.79 -0.44
CA GLN A 110 1.17 -0.84 -0.48
C GLN A 110 0.69 -1.01 -1.93
N ASP A 111 -0.47 -1.62 -2.10
CA ASP A 111 -1.09 -1.85 -3.41
C ASP A 111 -2.59 -1.54 -3.33
N ILE A 112 -3.27 -1.50 -4.47
CA ILE A 112 -4.69 -1.19 -4.56
C ILE A 112 -5.53 -2.26 -3.83
N CYS A 113 -6.46 -1.79 -2.98
CA CYS A 113 -7.60 -2.58 -2.52
C CYS A 113 -8.75 -2.47 -3.54
#